data_AF-A0A534V9P5-F1
#
_entry.id   AF-A0A534V9P5-F1
#
_cell.length_a   1.000
_cell.length_b   1.000
_cell.length_c   1.000
_cell.angle_alpha   90.00
_cell.angle_beta   90.00
_cell.angle_gamma   90.00
#
_symmetry.space_group_name_H-M   'P 1'
#
loop_
_entity.id
_entity.type
_entity.pdbx_description
1 polymer ?
#
loop_
_entity_poly.entity_id
_entity_poly.type
_entity_poly.pdbx_seq_one_letter_code
_entity_poly.pdbx_strand_id
1 'polypeptide(L)'
;MRIRVHQPKAARLVLCSALLAITAAPAAECRTFRLRRLVVVGDSVLAGFGSGGFVGNGHPGQVDSAPAFIARRARVKLPQPLVDQPGVPPQLAIVDGNRNGRLDRGEVRRAHGGLGFRSDPGRRGRNLAVPGEDTASVFEKIAPEDIAGQLVTGDVQGRDVLKFLILGLPLRAGGVSQVSRARELRPSFLVVWLGNNDVLEMATSTNPGTLTVTPAEFGSRFHALLDALADTQAGMAVANLPDPTGIAALRPAVGDVTSCRTPA
;
A
#
# COMPACT_ATOMS: atom_id res chain seq x y z
N MET A 1 48.62 -39.01 -72.22
CA MET A 1 49.36 -37.73 -72.32
C MET A 1 48.34 -36.59 -72.39
N ARG A 2 48.28 -35.77 -71.31
CA ARG A 2 47.86 -34.34 -71.16
C ARG A 2 47.19 -33.68 -72.40
N ILE A 3 45.99 -33.06 -72.37
CA ILE A 3 45.50 -31.84 -71.66
C ILE A 3 43.98 -31.67 -72.01
N ARG A 4 43.05 -31.49 -71.05
CA ARG A 4 42.24 -30.27 -70.70
C ARG A 4 41.49 -29.64 -71.91
N VAL A 5 40.20 -29.25 -71.88
CA VAL A 5 39.52 -28.25 -71.03
C VAL A 5 37.99 -28.31 -71.35
N HIS A 6 37.09 -28.19 -70.36
CA HIS A 6 36.03 -27.16 -70.24
C HIS A 6 34.99 -27.53 -69.18
N GLN A 7 34.81 -26.65 -68.21
CA GLN A 7 33.63 -26.61 -67.34
C GLN A 7 32.48 -25.94 -68.10
N PRO A 8 31.23 -26.32 -67.80
CA PRO A 8 30.31 -25.29 -67.36
C PRO A 8 29.56 -25.64 -66.08
N LYS A 9 29.22 -24.56 -65.40
CA LYS A 9 28.55 -24.43 -64.11
C LYS A 9 27.16 -25.09 -64.12
N ALA A 10 26.82 -25.85 -63.08
CA ALA A 10 25.47 -25.93 -62.56
C ALA A 10 25.47 -26.39 -61.10
N ALA A 11 24.92 -25.52 -60.27
CA ALA A 11 24.71 -25.65 -58.83
C ALA A 11 24.03 -26.96 -58.41
N ARG A 12 24.37 -27.47 -57.22
CA ARG A 12 23.42 -28.15 -56.33
C ARG A 12 23.95 -28.19 -54.88
N LEU A 13 23.39 -27.26 -54.09
CA LEU A 13 22.95 -27.38 -52.71
C LEU A 13 23.84 -28.21 -51.75
N VAL A 14 24.68 -27.52 -50.99
CA VAL A 14 25.22 -28.05 -49.72
C VAL A 14 24.15 -27.82 -48.66
N LEU A 15 23.59 -28.91 -48.12
CA LEU A 15 22.68 -28.90 -46.99
C LEU A 15 23.51 -28.64 -45.72
N CYS A 16 23.59 -27.40 -45.27
CA CYS A 16 24.13 -27.07 -43.95
C CYS A 16 23.09 -27.43 -42.88
N SER A 17 23.28 -28.58 -42.23
CA SER A 17 22.56 -28.95 -41.02
C SER A 17 23.03 -28.06 -39.86
N ALA A 18 22.35 -26.93 -39.63
CA ALA A 18 22.53 -26.15 -38.41
C ALA A 18 21.84 -26.88 -37.26
N LEU A 19 22.63 -27.44 -36.34
CA LEU A 19 22.14 -27.86 -35.02
C LEU A 19 21.70 -26.60 -34.26
N LEU A 20 20.38 -26.40 -34.17
CA LEU A 20 19.79 -25.47 -33.23
C LEU A 20 19.94 -26.08 -31.83
N ALA A 21 20.98 -25.66 -31.11
CA ALA A 21 21.02 -25.83 -29.66
C ALA A 21 19.94 -24.91 -29.06
N ILE A 22 18.74 -25.46 -28.88
CA ILE A 22 17.69 -24.83 -28.09
C ILE A 22 18.20 -24.86 -26.65
N THR A 23 18.84 -23.77 -26.22
CA THR A 23 18.96 -23.48 -24.80
C THR A 23 17.53 -23.31 -24.30
N ALA A 24 17.03 -24.33 -23.59
CA ALA A 24 15.80 -24.19 -22.84
C ALA A 24 16.06 -23.10 -21.81
N ALA A 25 15.66 -21.86 -22.13
CA ALA A 25 15.40 -20.87 -21.10
C ALA A 25 14.50 -21.57 -20.08
N PRO A 26 14.83 -21.57 -18.77
CA PRO A 26 13.96 -22.17 -17.79
C PRO A 26 12.61 -21.50 -17.97
N ALA A 27 11.60 -22.28 -18.36
CA ALA A 27 10.24 -21.80 -18.41
C ALA A 27 9.99 -21.16 -17.05
N ALA A 28 9.72 -19.87 -17.02
CA ALA A 28 9.26 -19.23 -15.80
C ALA A 28 8.09 -20.08 -15.32
N GLU A 29 8.29 -20.82 -14.22
CA GLU A 29 7.21 -21.59 -13.62
C GLU A 29 6.06 -20.60 -13.48
N CYS A 30 4.94 -20.87 -14.17
CA CYS A 30 3.72 -20.14 -13.93
C CYS A 30 3.24 -20.54 -12.54
N ARG A 31 3.89 -19.99 -11.51
CA ARG A 31 3.51 -20.18 -10.12
C ARG A 31 2.16 -19.51 -9.97
N THR A 32 1.12 -20.33 -9.94
CA THR A 32 -0.21 -19.88 -9.61
C THR A 32 -0.21 -19.48 -8.13
N PHE A 33 -0.02 -18.18 -7.86
CA PHE A 33 -0.05 -17.68 -6.51
C PHE A 33 -1.45 -17.84 -5.93
N ARG A 34 -1.57 -18.65 -4.87
CA ARG A 34 -2.83 -18.85 -4.16
C ARG A 34 -3.03 -17.69 -3.20
N LEU A 35 -4.00 -16.81 -3.47
CA LEU A 35 -4.37 -15.68 -2.62
C LEU A 35 -5.20 -16.07 -1.38
N ARG A 36 -5.25 -17.36 -1.03
CA ARG A 36 -6.14 -17.92 0.03
C ARG A 36 -5.95 -17.24 1.39
N ARG A 37 -4.71 -16.84 1.71
CA ARG A 37 -4.38 -16.06 2.90
C ARG A 37 -3.62 -14.80 2.49
N LEU A 38 -4.31 -13.93 1.77
CA LEU A 38 -3.86 -12.57 1.47
C LEU A 38 -3.68 -11.78 2.76
N VAL A 39 -2.50 -11.19 2.93
CA VAL A 39 -2.13 -10.23 3.97
C VAL A 39 -1.59 -8.97 3.32
N VAL A 40 -1.87 -7.82 3.92
CA VAL A 40 -1.47 -6.52 3.39
C VAL A 40 -0.55 -5.85 4.40
N VAL A 41 0.56 -5.30 3.94
CA VAL A 41 1.51 -4.49 4.72
C VAL A 41 1.65 -3.16 3.98
N GLY A 42 1.54 -2.05 4.68
CA GLY A 42 1.63 -0.74 4.00
C GLY A 42 1.16 0.44 4.82
N ASP A 43 0.83 1.50 4.09
CA ASP A 43 0.45 2.80 4.64
C ASP A 43 -1.05 3.14 4.45
N SER A 44 -1.36 4.44 4.52
CA SER A 44 -2.69 5.03 4.35
C SER A 44 -3.40 4.62 3.06
N VAL A 45 -2.66 4.42 1.97
CA VAL A 45 -3.23 4.05 0.67
C VAL A 45 -3.86 2.66 0.74
N LEU A 46 -3.12 1.69 1.27
CA LEU A 46 -3.61 0.32 1.42
C LEU A 46 -4.58 0.15 2.58
N ALA A 47 -4.47 1.00 3.61
CA ALA A 47 -5.39 1.01 4.75
C ALA A 47 -6.82 1.42 4.36
N GLY A 48 -7.00 2.16 3.26
CA GLY A 48 -8.28 2.74 2.87
C GLY A 48 -8.56 4.09 3.52
N PHE A 49 -7.52 4.90 3.71
CA PHE A 49 -7.59 6.26 4.29
C PHE A 49 -7.80 7.34 3.22
N GLY A 50 -8.37 7.01 2.06
CA GLY A 50 -8.41 7.91 0.89
C GLY A 50 -9.25 9.17 1.08
N SER A 51 -10.17 9.17 2.04
CA SER A 51 -11.02 10.32 2.41
C SER A 51 -10.40 11.20 3.52
N GLY A 52 -9.16 10.93 3.93
CA GLY A 52 -8.51 11.61 5.04
C GLY A 52 -9.04 11.17 6.43
N GLY A 53 -9.86 10.12 6.49
CA GLY A 53 -10.32 9.48 7.72
C GLY A 53 -10.27 7.96 7.63
N PHE A 54 -10.07 7.28 8.76
CA PHE A 54 -10.05 5.82 8.82
C PHE A 54 -11.44 5.32 9.20
N VAL A 55 -12.22 4.92 8.19
CA VAL A 55 -13.61 4.48 8.39
C VAL A 55 -13.94 3.29 7.50
N GLY A 56 -14.75 2.39 8.01
CA GLY A 56 -15.16 1.14 7.38
C GLY A 56 -15.94 1.41 6.10
N ASN A 57 -17.11 2.04 6.26
CA ASN A 57 -18.01 2.42 5.16
C ASN A 57 -18.03 3.95 5.05
N GLY A 58 -17.69 4.47 3.89
CA GLY A 58 -17.58 5.91 3.57
C GLY A 58 -16.75 6.01 2.31
N HIS A 59 -17.01 6.96 1.41
CA HIS A 59 -16.41 6.91 0.07
C HIS A 59 -15.32 7.97 -0.14
N PRO A 60 -14.03 7.58 -0.33
CA PRO A 60 -13.46 6.24 -0.17
C PRO A 60 -13.08 5.91 1.29
N GLY A 61 -13.25 4.65 1.67
CA GLY A 61 -13.00 4.11 3.01
C GLY A 61 -12.37 2.71 2.95
N GLN A 62 -12.30 2.00 4.08
CA GLN A 62 -11.61 0.70 4.15
C GLN A 62 -12.20 -0.34 3.20
N VAL A 63 -13.53 -0.38 3.03
CA VAL A 63 -14.19 -1.30 2.09
C VAL A 63 -13.89 -0.98 0.62
N ASP A 64 -13.46 0.23 0.32
CA ASP A 64 -13.08 0.69 -1.02
C ASP A 64 -11.56 0.65 -1.26
N SER A 65 -10.78 0.21 -0.26
CA SER A 65 -9.33 0.13 -0.37
C SER A 65 -8.88 -0.77 -1.54
N ALA A 66 -7.71 -0.47 -2.12
CA ALA A 66 -7.15 -1.27 -3.20
C ALA A 66 -7.04 -2.77 -2.84
N PRO A 67 -6.60 -3.18 -1.63
CA PRO A 67 -6.62 -4.59 -1.23
C PRO A 67 -8.04 -5.18 -1.14
N ALA A 68 -9.05 -4.42 -0.71
CA ALA A 68 -10.43 -4.90 -0.69
C ALA A 68 -10.95 -5.14 -2.12
N PHE A 69 -10.62 -4.25 -3.06
CA PHE A 69 -10.92 -4.44 -4.47
C PHE A 69 -10.23 -5.69 -5.04
N ILE A 70 -8.92 -5.85 -4.81
CA ILE A 70 -8.15 -7.04 -5.21
C ILE A 70 -8.79 -8.31 -4.66
N ALA A 71 -9.10 -8.34 -3.36
CA ALA A 71 -9.70 -9.49 -2.70
C ALA A 71 -11.07 -9.87 -3.30
N ARG A 72 -11.92 -8.88 -3.60
CA ARG A 72 -13.20 -9.09 -4.30
C ARG A 72 -12.99 -9.69 -5.70
N ARG A 73 -12.07 -9.13 -6.49
CA ARG A 73 -11.78 -9.62 -7.85
C ARG A 73 -11.20 -11.04 -7.85
N ALA A 74 -10.35 -11.33 -6.87
CA ALA A 74 -9.78 -12.66 -6.67
C ALA A 74 -10.72 -13.65 -5.96
N ARG A 75 -11.92 -13.21 -5.54
CA ARG A 75 -12.89 -14.00 -4.76
C ARG A 75 -12.28 -14.62 -3.49
N VAL A 76 -11.40 -13.89 -2.82
CA VAL A 76 -10.79 -14.31 -1.54
C VAL A 76 -11.28 -13.42 -0.39
N LYS A 77 -11.30 -13.98 0.81
CA LYS A 77 -11.66 -13.21 2.00
C LYS A 77 -10.48 -12.31 2.40
N LEU A 78 -10.75 -11.05 2.69
CA LEU A 78 -9.82 -10.15 3.36
C LEU A 78 -10.51 -9.56 4.60
N PRO A 79 -10.33 -10.16 5.79
CA PRO A 79 -10.73 -9.53 7.04
C PRO A 79 -10.03 -8.18 7.19
N GLN A 80 -10.79 -7.11 7.29
CA GLN A 80 -10.26 -5.77 7.49
C GLN A 80 -10.53 -5.31 8.93
N PRO A 81 -9.65 -4.48 9.51
CA PRO A 81 -9.88 -3.89 10.82
C PRO A 81 -10.86 -2.71 10.71
N LEU A 82 -12.12 -3.00 10.33
CA LEU A 82 -13.14 -1.98 10.08
C LEU A 82 -13.37 -1.11 11.32
N VAL A 83 -13.49 0.20 11.09
CA VAL A 83 -13.84 1.22 12.08
C VAL A 83 -15.22 1.77 11.76
N ASP A 84 -16.09 1.87 12.75
CA ASP A 84 -17.43 2.42 12.58
C ASP A 84 -17.41 3.92 12.29
N GLN A 85 -18.49 4.42 11.70
CA GLN A 85 -18.71 5.86 11.56
C GLN A 85 -18.68 6.52 12.97
N PRO A 86 -18.09 7.72 13.11
CA PRO A 86 -17.62 8.60 12.04
C PRO A 86 -16.22 8.28 11.47
N GLY A 87 -15.48 7.32 12.04
CA GLY A 87 -14.08 7.03 11.71
C GLY A 87 -13.06 7.67 12.66
N VAL A 88 -11.77 7.38 12.45
CA VAL A 88 -10.66 7.95 13.24
C VAL A 88 -9.54 8.49 12.32
N PRO A 89 -9.33 9.80 12.24
CA PRO A 89 -10.36 10.81 12.45
C PRO A 89 -11.54 10.61 11.47
N PRO A 90 -12.64 11.36 11.63
CA PRO A 90 -13.71 11.39 10.66
C PRO A 90 -13.26 11.80 9.26
N GLN A 91 -13.97 11.34 8.23
CA GLN A 91 -13.67 11.68 6.85
C GLN A 91 -13.69 13.20 6.61
N LEU A 92 -12.90 13.67 5.65
CA LEU A 92 -13.03 15.01 5.11
C LEU A 92 -14.23 15.08 4.17
N ALA A 93 -14.92 16.20 4.18
CA ALA A 93 -15.97 16.56 3.24
C ALA A 93 -15.73 17.99 2.74
N ILE A 94 -16.19 18.25 1.52
CA ILE A 94 -16.26 19.58 0.94
C ILE A 94 -17.67 20.12 1.18
N VAL A 95 -17.76 21.30 1.77
CA VAL A 95 -19.03 21.99 2.04
C VAL A 95 -19.03 23.32 1.31
N ASP A 96 -19.78 23.41 0.20
CA ASP A 96 -20.02 24.65 -0.55
C ASP A 96 -21.02 25.53 0.22
N GLY A 97 -20.49 26.30 1.17
CA GLY A 97 -21.31 27.04 2.15
C GLY A 97 -21.99 28.26 1.54
N ASN A 98 -21.36 28.88 0.55
CA ASN A 98 -21.88 30.06 -0.14
C ASN A 98 -22.56 29.74 -1.49
N ARG A 99 -22.55 28.47 -1.91
CA ARG A 99 -23.19 27.95 -3.12
C ARG A 99 -22.65 28.58 -4.41
N ASN A 100 -21.41 29.04 -4.40
CA ASN A 100 -20.78 29.64 -5.58
C ASN A 100 -20.22 28.57 -6.55
N GLY A 101 -20.25 27.30 -6.17
CA GLY A 101 -19.75 26.18 -6.97
C GLY A 101 -18.23 26.09 -7.07
N ARG A 102 -17.49 26.87 -6.27
CA ARG A 102 -16.03 26.90 -6.18
C ARG A 102 -15.60 26.38 -4.82
N LEU A 103 -14.39 25.82 -4.74
CA LEU A 103 -13.81 25.42 -3.46
C LEU A 103 -13.17 26.63 -2.78
N ASP A 104 -13.80 27.11 -1.71
CA ASP A 104 -13.31 28.23 -0.91
C ASP A 104 -12.53 27.77 0.33
N ARG A 105 -11.71 28.68 0.89
CA ARG A 105 -10.92 28.41 2.08
C ARG A 105 -11.83 28.04 3.25
N GLY A 106 -11.58 26.88 3.87
CA GLY A 106 -12.34 26.38 5.02
C GLY A 106 -13.56 25.51 4.65
N GLU A 107 -13.77 25.24 3.37
CA GLU A 107 -14.84 24.34 2.91
C GLU A 107 -14.45 22.87 2.99
N VAL A 108 -13.16 22.55 3.02
CA VAL A 108 -12.66 21.22 3.38
C VAL A 108 -12.65 21.10 4.91
N ARG A 109 -13.55 20.28 5.47
CA ARG A 109 -13.70 20.08 6.91
C ARG A 109 -14.02 18.63 7.26
N ARG A 110 -13.97 18.27 8.55
CA ARG A 110 -14.43 16.96 9.01
C ARG A 110 -15.94 16.85 8.83
N ALA A 111 -16.40 15.74 8.25
CA ALA A 111 -17.82 15.49 7.97
C ALA A 111 -18.67 15.35 9.25
N HIS A 112 -18.02 14.92 10.34
CA HIS A 112 -18.67 14.65 11.62
C HIS A 112 -17.75 15.07 12.78
N GLY A 113 -18.35 15.37 13.93
CA GLY A 113 -17.65 15.40 15.22
C GLY A 113 -17.51 14.00 15.82
N GLY A 114 -16.65 13.86 16.83
CA GLY A 114 -16.43 12.58 17.52
C GLY A 114 -15.48 11.63 16.78
N LEU A 115 -15.41 10.39 17.26
CA LEU A 115 -14.51 9.34 16.78
C LEU A 115 -15.26 8.01 16.67
N GLY A 116 -14.88 7.20 15.69
CA GLY A 116 -15.31 5.81 15.56
C GLY A 116 -14.48 4.84 16.40
N PHE A 117 -14.94 3.59 16.48
CA PHE A 117 -14.23 2.48 17.12
C PHE A 117 -14.15 1.28 16.18
N ARG A 118 -13.29 0.31 16.50
CA ARG A 118 -13.24 -0.95 15.75
C ARG A 118 -14.58 -1.69 15.86
N SER A 119 -15.23 -1.92 14.73
CA SER A 119 -16.56 -2.56 14.64
C SER A 119 -16.59 -3.98 15.21
N ASP A 120 -15.45 -4.66 15.13
CA ASP A 120 -15.24 -6.00 15.65
C ASP A 120 -13.82 -6.09 16.24
N PRO A 121 -13.65 -5.72 17.52
CA PRO A 121 -12.35 -5.72 18.19
C PRO A 121 -11.84 -7.14 18.47
N GLY A 122 -12.72 -8.15 18.49
CA GLY A 122 -12.35 -9.56 18.63
C GLY A 122 -11.71 -10.15 17.36
N ARG A 123 -12.01 -9.55 16.21
CA ARG A 123 -11.54 -10.05 14.91
C ARG A 123 -10.18 -9.48 14.51
N ARG A 124 -9.22 -10.39 14.37
CA ARG A 124 -7.89 -10.15 13.80
C ARG A 124 -7.98 -9.83 12.30
N GLY A 125 -7.59 -8.62 11.92
CA GLY A 125 -7.47 -8.17 10.53
C GLY A 125 -6.32 -8.85 9.78
N ARG A 126 -6.42 -8.88 8.45
CA ARG A 126 -5.35 -9.24 7.50
C ARG A 126 -4.93 -8.09 6.60
N ASN A 127 -5.72 -7.02 6.53
CA ASN A 127 -5.18 -5.73 6.11
C ASN A 127 -4.48 -5.09 7.31
N LEU A 128 -3.14 -5.10 7.32
CA LEU A 128 -2.31 -4.59 8.41
C LEU A 128 -1.77 -3.19 8.13
N ALA A 129 -2.11 -2.60 6.97
CA ALA A 129 -1.60 -1.31 6.56
C ALA A 129 -2.07 -0.20 7.51
N VAL A 130 -1.15 0.67 7.93
CA VAL A 130 -1.36 1.69 8.96
C VAL A 130 -1.20 3.08 8.34
N PRO A 131 -2.21 3.97 8.44
CA PRO A 131 -2.04 5.34 7.97
C PRO A 131 -0.90 6.05 8.70
N GLY A 132 0.02 6.65 7.93
CA GLY A 132 1.20 7.33 8.46
C GLY A 132 2.45 6.45 8.63
N GLU A 133 2.36 5.15 8.30
CA GLU A 133 3.54 4.27 8.42
C GLU A 133 4.56 4.49 7.30
N ASP A 134 5.84 4.41 7.64
CA ASP A 134 6.99 4.56 6.75
C ASP A 134 7.94 3.36 6.85
N THR A 135 9.02 3.35 6.07
CA THR A 135 9.96 2.22 6.03
C THR A 135 10.68 1.92 7.35
N ALA A 136 10.70 2.85 8.31
CA ALA A 136 11.28 2.64 9.63
C ALA A 136 10.22 2.13 10.62
N SER A 137 9.11 2.85 10.73
CA SER A 137 8.04 2.62 11.68
C SER A 137 7.26 1.33 11.43
N VAL A 138 7.32 0.75 10.22
CA VAL A 138 6.75 -0.58 9.93
C VAL A 138 7.28 -1.70 10.86
N PHE A 139 8.49 -1.51 11.42
CA PHE A 139 9.12 -2.42 12.39
C PHE A 139 8.83 -2.06 13.86
N GLU A 140 8.42 -0.82 14.14
CA GLU A 140 8.07 -0.38 15.48
C GLU A 140 6.88 -1.19 16.01
N LYS A 141 6.97 -1.61 17.26
CA LYS A 141 5.89 -2.33 17.92
C LYS A 141 4.95 -1.35 18.59
N ILE A 142 3.67 -1.68 18.60
CA ILE A 142 2.67 -1.04 19.46
C ILE A 142 2.11 -2.07 20.43
N ALA A 143 2.11 -1.74 21.71
CA ALA A 143 1.48 -2.50 22.78
C ALA A 143 0.30 -1.72 23.38
N PRO A 144 -0.69 -2.40 23.99
CA PRO A 144 -1.80 -1.72 24.68
C PRO A 144 -1.33 -0.72 25.74
N GLU A 145 -0.22 -1.04 26.42
CA GLU A 145 0.37 -0.22 27.48
C GLU A 145 0.93 1.11 26.96
N ASP A 146 1.44 1.12 25.71
CA ASP A 146 1.99 2.33 25.08
C ASP A 146 0.88 3.38 24.90
N ILE A 147 -0.28 2.95 24.39
CA ILE A 147 -1.44 3.84 24.21
C ILE A 147 -2.01 4.29 25.55
N ALA A 148 -2.10 3.38 26.53
CA ALA A 148 -2.56 3.74 27.87
C ALA A 148 -1.64 4.79 28.51
N GLY A 149 -0.32 4.63 28.38
CA GLY A 149 0.67 5.59 28.86
C GLY A 149 0.53 6.95 28.17
N GLN A 150 0.49 6.98 26.84
CA GLN A 150 0.32 8.21 26.07
C GLN A 150 -0.97 8.96 26.42
N LEU A 151 -2.07 8.24 26.68
CA LEU A 151 -3.33 8.85 27.12
C LEU A 151 -3.20 9.53 28.49
N VAL A 152 -2.44 8.94 29.40
CA VAL A 152 -2.21 9.48 30.75
C VAL A 152 -1.30 10.71 30.70
N THR A 153 -0.25 10.70 29.86
CA THR A 153 0.68 11.84 29.76
C THR A 153 0.16 12.96 28.86
N GLY A 154 -0.82 12.67 27.99
CA GLY A 154 -1.36 13.63 27.02
C GLY A 154 -0.58 13.66 25.69
N ASP A 155 0.35 12.74 25.47
CA ASP A 155 1.26 12.72 24.31
C ASP A 155 0.80 11.78 23.17
N VAL A 156 -0.50 11.55 23.07
CA VAL A 156 -1.07 10.59 22.12
C VAL A 156 -0.79 10.98 20.67
N GLN A 157 -0.03 10.14 19.98
CA GLN A 157 0.23 10.29 18.55
C GLN A 157 -0.91 9.65 17.75
N GLY A 158 -1.49 10.39 16.81
CA GLY A 158 -2.60 9.90 15.99
C GLY A 158 -2.26 8.61 15.23
N ARG A 159 -1.02 8.49 14.73
CA ARG A 159 -0.50 7.27 14.07
C ARG A 159 -0.55 6.08 15.02
N ASP A 160 -0.11 6.24 16.26
CA ASP A 160 -0.04 5.13 17.23
C ASP A 160 -1.45 4.64 17.60
N VAL A 161 -2.42 5.54 17.72
CA VAL A 161 -3.84 5.18 17.88
C VAL A 161 -4.32 4.31 16.71
N LEU A 162 -4.04 4.71 15.47
CA LEU A 162 -4.43 3.95 14.29
C LEU A 162 -3.72 2.59 14.24
N LYS A 163 -2.41 2.58 14.51
CA LYS A 163 -1.60 1.37 14.58
C LYS A 163 -2.15 0.39 15.61
N PHE A 164 -2.56 0.88 16.78
CA PHE A 164 -3.19 0.08 17.81
C PHE A 164 -4.55 -0.48 17.37
N LEU A 165 -5.44 0.34 16.80
CA LEU A 165 -6.75 -0.12 16.30
C LEU A 165 -6.63 -1.23 15.24
N ILE A 166 -5.55 -1.21 14.45
CA ILE A 166 -5.28 -2.14 13.35
C ILE A 166 -4.58 -3.41 13.86
N LEU A 167 -3.50 -3.25 14.64
CA LEU A 167 -2.58 -4.34 14.98
C LEU A 167 -2.77 -4.87 16.40
N GLY A 168 -3.05 -3.97 17.35
CA GLY A 168 -3.14 -4.23 18.79
C GLY A 168 -4.42 -4.97 19.21
N LEU A 169 -5.39 -5.10 18.31
CA LEU A 169 -6.65 -5.81 18.55
C LEU A 169 -6.74 -7.17 17.80
N PRO A 170 -7.31 -8.22 18.43
CA PRO A 170 -7.73 -8.28 19.84
C PRO A 170 -6.53 -8.13 20.79
N LEU A 171 -6.81 -7.64 22.01
CA LEU A 171 -5.79 -7.35 23.01
C LEU A 171 -4.92 -8.58 23.29
N ARG A 172 -3.64 -8.34 23.48
CA ARG A 172 -2.62 -9.35 23.78
C ARG A 172 -1.52 -8.72 24.63
N ALA A 173 -0.82 -9.57 25.38
CA ALA A 173 0.42 -9.16 26.02
C ALA A 173 1.50 -8.89 24.97
N GLY A 174 2.23 -7.79 25.17
CA GLY A 174 3.39 -7.40 24.36
C GLY A 174 3.04 -6.82 22.99
N GLY A 175 3.93 -5.95 22.52
CA GLY A 175 3.70 -5.20 21.30
C GLY A 175 3.84 -5.99 20.00
N VAL A 176 3.22 -5.47 18.94
CA VAL A 176 3.28 -5.99 17.56
C VAL A 176 3.64 -4.89 16.57
N SER A 177 4.43 -5.26 15.57
CA SER A 177 4.66 -4.43 14.38
C SER A 177 3.88 -5.00 13.19
N GLN A 178 3.78 -4.26 12.08
CA GLN A 178 3.17 -4.80 10.86
C GLN A 178 3.92 -6.07 10.40
N VAL A 179 5.26 -6.05 10.46
CA VAL A 179 6.12 -7.18 10.07
C VAL A 179 5.89 -8.40 10.96
N SER A 180 5.93 -8.25 12.29
CA SER A 180 5.72 -9.41 13.18
C SER A 180 4.32 -9.98 12.99
N ARG A 181 3.33 -9.11 12.78
CA ARG A 181 1.93 -9.49 12.60
C ARG A 181 1.68 -10.18 11.27
N ALA A 182 2.35 -9.76 10.21
CA ALA A 182 2.31 -10.43 8.91
C ALA A 182 2.87 -11.86 9.04
N ARG A 183 4.03 -12.02 9.69
CA ARG A 183 4.64 -13.35 9.93
C ARG A 183 3.73 -14.29 10.71
N GLU A 184 3.11 -13.82 11.80
CA GLU A 184 2.16 -14.61 12.60
C GLU A 184 0.95 -15.10 11.80
N LEU A 185 0.51 -14.34 10.80
CA LEU A 185 -0.61 -14.73 9.94
C LEU A 185 -0.24 -15.84 8.96
N ARG A 186 1.05 -16.16 8.77
CA ARG A 186 1.54 -17.18 7.83
C ARG A 186 0.94 -17.00 6.42
N PRO A 187 1.13 -15.84 5.76
CA PRO A 187 0.47 -15.52 4.51
C PRO A 187 0.76 -16.55 3.41
N SER A 188 -0.15 -16.64 2.44
CA SER A 188 0.15 -17.31 1.17
C SER A 188 0.46 -16.32 0.05
N PHE A 189 0.08 -15.05 0.28
CA PHE A 189 0.42 -13.93 -0.58
C PHE A 189 0.42 -12.63 0.23
N LEU A 190 1.35 -11.74 -0.09
CA LEU A 190 1.48 -10.40 0.49
C LEU A 190 1.22 -9.34 -0.57
N VAL A 191 0.48 -8.29 -0.21
CA VAL A 191 0.49 -7.01 -0.93
C VAL A 191 1.25 -6.03 -0.06
N VAL A 192 2.35 -5.49 -0.57
CA VAL A 192 3.26 -4.60 0.14
C VAL A 192 3.33 -3.30 -0.62
N TRP A 193 2.90 -2.20 0.01
CA TRP A 193 3.10 -0.87 -0.55
C TRP A 193 3.39 0.14 0.56
N LEU A 194 4.61 0.65 0.55
CA LEU A 194 5.14 1.53 1.58
C LEU A 194 6.17 2.48 0.95
N GLY A 195 6.41 3.61 1.60
CA GLY A 195 7.41 4.60 1.19
C GLY A 195 6.86 6.01 1.03
N ASN A 196 5.55 6.17 0.92
CA ASN A 196 4.94 7.48 0.70
C ASN A 196 5.22 8.42 1.87
N ASN A 197 5.07 7.93 3.11
CA ASN A 197 5.27 8.75 4.30
C ASN A 197 6.73 9.13 4.56
N ASP A 198 7.70 8.39 3.99
CA ASP A 198 9.12 8.74 4.06
C ASP A 198 9.45 10.09 3.38
N VAL A 199 8.62 10.53 2.42
CA VAL A 199 8.81 11.78 1.67
C VAL A 199 7.62 12.74 1.75
N LEU A 200 6.52 12.33 2.38
CA LEU A 200 5.25 13.06 2.36
C LEU A 200 5.37 14.45 2.99
N GLU A 201 6.13 14.59 4.08
CA GLU A 201 6.32 15.88 4.73
C GLU A 201 7.00 16.88 3.80
N MET A 202 8.05 16.47 3.08
CA MET A 202 8.72 17.31 2.08
C MET A 202 7.75 17.76 0.98
N ALA A 203 6.91 16.84 0.49
CA ALA A 203 5.96 17.16 -0.57
C ALA A 203 4.85 18.10 -0.10
N THR A 204 4.27 17.85 1.08
CA THR A 204 3.15 18.63 1.63
C THR A 204 3.56 19.99 2.19
N SER A 205 4.78 20.11 2.73
CA SER A 205 5.35 21.38 3.21
C SER A 205 6.04 22.18 2.09
N THR A 206 6.22 21.59 0.91
CA THR A 206 6.99 22.15 -0.21
C THR A 206 8.42 22.54 0.18
N ASN A 207 9.00 21.82 1.15
CA ASN A 207 10.32 22.12 1.70
C ASN A 207 11.25 20.90 1.60
N PRO A 208 12.21 20.87 0.67
CA PRO A 208 13.19 19.80 0.55
C PRO A 208 14.00 19.53 1.83
N GLY A 209 14.14 20.54 2.70
CA GLY A 209 14.87 20.43 3.96
C GLY A 209 14.20 19.57 5.02
N THR A 210 12.92 19.17 4.85
CA THR A 210 12.24 18.25 5.76
C THR A 210 12.44 16.78 5.38
N LEU A 211 13.14 16.49 4.27
CA LEU A 211 13.46 15.11 3.89
C LEU A 211 14.49 14.54 4.87
N THR A 212 14.07 13.54 5.65
CA THR A 212 14.89 12.92 6.69
C THR A 212 15.57 11.62 6.23
N VAL A 213 15.33 11.19 4.99
CA VAL A 213 15.87 9.94 4.46
C VAL A 213 16.53 10.16 3.10
N THR A 214 17.76 9.66 2.94
CA THR A 214 18.44 9.64 1.65
C THR A 214 17.94 8.48 0.78
N PRO A 215 18.11 8.52 -0.55
CA PRO A 215 17.77 7.40 -1.42
C PRO A 215 18.46 6.07 -1.03
N ALA A 216 19.70 6.12 -0.55
CA ALA A 216 20.44 4.95 -0.11
C ALA A 216 19.85 4.36 1.19
N GLU A 217 19.53 5.21 2.16
CA GLU A 217 18.87 4.77 3.40
C GLU A 217 17.47 4.20 3.13
N PHE A 218 16.70 4.85 2.26
CA PHE A 218 15.39 4.34 1.83
C PHE A 218 15.53 2.95 1.20
N GLY A 219 16.47 2.78 0.24
CA GLY A 219 16.72 1.50 -0.39
C GLY A 219 17.13 0.40 0.61
N SER A 220 17.97 0.74 1.59
CA SER A 220 18.37 -0.18 2.67
C SER A 220 17.18 -0.59 3.55
N ARG A 221 16.37 0.38 4.01
CA ARG A 221 15.19 0.10 4.84
C ARG A 221 14.13 -0.71 4.09
N PHE A 222 13.91 -0.39 2.82
CA PHE A 222 12.95 -1.12 1.99
C PHE A 222 13.41 -2.56 1.73
N HIS A 223 14.70 -2.80 1.47
CA HIS A 223 15.24 -4.15 1.39
C HIS A 223 15.07 -4.91 2.72
N ALA A 224 15.38 -4.28 3.86
CA ALA A 224 15.17 -4.90 5.16
C ALA A 224 13.71 -5.31 5.40
N LEU A 225 12.74 -4.52 4.93
CA LEU A 225 11.32 -4.88 4.96
C LEU A 225 11.03 -6.11 4.11
N LEU A 226 11.53 -6.14 2.86
CA LEU A 226 11.31 -7.26 1.96
C LEU A 226 11.95 -8.55 2.49
N ASP A 227 13.18 -8.49 2.98
CA ASP A 227 13.88 -9.62 3.60
C ASP A 227 13.10 -10.13 4.82
N ALA A 228 12.63 -9.22 5.66
CA ALA A 228 11.85 -9.60 6.81
C ALA A 228 10.51 -10.27 6.44
N LEU A 229 9.90 -9.92 5.31
CA LEU A 229 8.70 -10.57 4.82
C LEU A 229 9.00 -11.86 4.03
N ALA A 230 10.20 -12.00 3.47
CA ALA A 230 10.62 -13.19 2.73
C ALA A 230 10.68 -14.44 3.60
N ASP A 231 10.95 -14.29 4.90
CA ASP A 231 10.86 -15.35 5.91
C ASP A 231 9.48 -16.04 5.95
N THR A 232 8.42 -15.41 5.46
CA THR A 232 7.09 -16.02 5.36
C THR A 232 6.96 -17.00 4.21
N GLN A 233 7.89 -16.98 3.26
CA GLN A 233 7.88 -17.75 2.00
C GLN A 233 6.66 -17.48 1.09
N ALA A 234 5.87 -16.45 1.38
CA ALA A 234 4.73 -16.05 0.56
C ALA A 234 5.18 -15.32 -0.71
N GLY A 235 4.42 -15.48 -1.79
CA GLY A 235 4.56 -14.58 -2.95
C GLY A 235 4.19 -13.15 -2.55
N MET A 236 4.82 -12.15 -3.17
CA MET A 236 4.56 -10.75 -2.85
C MET A 236 4.29 -9.95 -4.13
N ALA A 237 3.27 -9.09 -4.09
CA ALA A 237 3.16 -7.93 -4.97
C ALA A 237 3.70 -6.73 -4.21
N VAL A 238 4.72 -6.09 -4.75
CA VAL A 238 5.45 -5.00 -4.09
C VAL A 238 5.32 -3.74 -4.93
N ALA A 239 4.98 -2.63 -4.27
CA ALA A 239 5.11 -1.29 -4.81
C ALA A 239 5.90 -0.45 -3.80
N ASN A 240 6.76 0.43 -4.29
CA ASN A 240 7.48 1.41 -3.49
C ASN A 240 6.89 2.81 -3.78
N LEU A 241 7.67 3.86 -3.53
CA LEU A 241 7.28 5.24 -3.69
C LEU A 241 6.63 5.51 -5.08
N PRO A 242 5.31 5.79 -5.16
CA PRO A 242 4.71 6.28 -6.39
C PRO A 242 5.13 7.73 -6.63
N ASP A 243 4.91 8.22 -7.84
CA ASP A 243 5.03 9.65 -8.13
C ASP A 243 4.10 10.45 -7.18
N PRO A 244 4.63 11.23 -6.22
CA PRO A 244 3.82 11.92 -5.24
C PRO A 244 2.95 13.01 -5.90
N THR A 245 3.29 13.49 -7.10
CA THR A 245 2.48 14.46 -7.83
C THR A 245 1.16 13.88 -8.34
N GLY A 246 1.02 12.55 -8.36
CA GLY A 246 -0.24 11.87 -8.65
C GLY A 246 -1.24 11.85 -7.48
N ILE A 247 -0.81 12.21 -6.26
CA ILE A 247 -1.67 12.21 -5.07
C ILE A 247 -2.59 13.42 -5.10
N ALA A 248 -3.91 13.22 -5.00
CA ALA A 248 -4.90 14.29 -5.13
C ALA A 248 -4.66 15.50 -4.19
N ALA A 249 -4.16 15.25 -2.97
CA ALA A 249 -3.82 16.31 -2.02
C ALA A 249 -2.62 17.19 -2.45
N LEU A 250 -1.80 16.70 -3.38
CA LEU A 250 -0.62 17.38 -3.94
C LEU A 250 -0.89 17.89 -5.37
N ARG A 251 -2.11 17.71 -5.90
CA ARG A 251 -2.52 18.26 -7.19
C ARG A 251 -3.19 19.62 -6.99
N PRO A 252 -2.90 20.62 -7.83
CA PRO A 252 -3.64 21.88 -7.80
C PRO A 252 -5.14 21.65 -8.00
N ALA A 253 -5.98 22.16 -7.09
CA ALA A 253 -7.43 22.10 -7.26
C ALA A 253 -7.93 22.94 -8.45
N VAL A 254 -7.15 23.96 -8.86
CA VAL A 254 -7.47 24.85 -9.98
C VAL A 254 -7.34 24.07 -11.29
N GLY A 255 -8.47 23.66 -11.87
CA GLY A 255 -8.57 22.99 -13.17
C GLY A 255 -9.23 21.61 -13.12
N ASP A 256 -9.09 20.88 -12.01
CA ASP A 256 -9.56 19.48 -11.90
C ASP A 256 -10.86 19.31 -11.09
N VAL A 257 -11.21 20.27 -10.22
CA VAL A 257 -12.49 20.28 -9.48
C VAL A 257 -13.30 21.50 -9.94
N THR A 258 -14.15 21.31 -10.94
CA THR A 258 -14.95 22.38 -11.56
C THR A 258 -16.34 22.55 -10.94
N SER A 259 -16.77 21.67 -10.04
CA SER A 259 -17.99 21.87 -9.27
C SER A 259 -18.02 21.07 -7.97
N CYS A 260 -18.41 21.72 -6.87
CA CYS A 260 -18.63 21.10 -5.55
C CYS A 260 -20.09 20.68 -5.32
N ARG A 261 -20.91 20.55 -6.37
CA ARG A 261 -22.34 20.19 -6.21
C ARG A 261 -22.45 18.76 -5.67
N THR A 262 -23.07 18.61 -4.51
CA THR A 262 -23.53 17.32 -4.01
C THR A 262 -24.57 16.76 -4.98
N PRO A 263 -24.48 15.49 -5.42
CA PRO A 263 -25.57 14.86 -6.14
C PRO A 263 -26.84 14.92 -5.27
N ALA A 264 -27.96 15.33 -5.88
CA ALA A 264 -29.28 15.36 -5.24
C ALA A 264 -29.78 13.95 -4.92
#